data_AF-A0A4R4BNF9-F1
#
_entry.id   AF-A0A4R4BNF9-F1
#
_cell.length_a   1.000
_cell.length_b   1.000
_cell.length_c   1.000
_cell.angle_alpha   90.00
_cell.angle_beta   90.00
_cell.angle_gamma   90.00
#
_symmetry.space_group_name_H-M   'P 1'
#
loop_
_entity.id
_entity.type
_entity.pdbx_description
1 polymer ?
#
loop_
_entity_poly.entity_id
_entity_poly.type
_entity_poly.pdbx_seq_one_letter_code
_entity_poly.pdbx_strand_id
1 'polypeptide(L)'
;KTWQSDVETSHRLIEDEFYAREEFTSYFDFLCKAAQYQEYFNTQRYNRYKEGSPLDILQAIEPAIDSGVLCLKPVIIDNLYGMYKDVFRALAA
;
A
#
# COMPACT_ATOMS: atom_id res chain seq x y z
N LYS A 1 -15.77 -15.00 -2.13
CA LYS A 1 -15.97 -13.59 -2.54
C LYS A 1 -15.76 -12.72 -1.30
N THR A 2 -14.52 -12.37 -1.00
CA THR A 2 -14.10 -11.59 0.20
C THR A 2 -12.97 -10.63 -0.13
N TRP A 3 -12.25 -10.89 -1.22
CA TRP A 3 -11.18 -10.05 -1.76
C TRP A 3 -11.58 -8.58 -1.95
N GLN A 4 -12.79 -8.33 -2.45
CA GLN A 4 -13.28 -6.95 -2.60
C GLN A 4 -13.43 -6.26 -1.24
N SER A 5 -13.98 -6.94 -0.23
CA SER A 5 -14.13 -6.39 1.13
C SER A 5 -12.80 -6.11 1.83
N ASP A 6 -11.80 -6.96 1.62
CA ASP A 6 -10.44 -6.75 2.13
C ASP A 6 -9.79 -5.52 1.47
N VAL A 7 -9.96 -5.34 0.15
CA VAL A 7 -9.46 -4.18 -0.60
C VAL A 7 -10.15 -2.89 -0.14
N GLU A 8 -11.49 -2.85 -0.09
CA GLU A 8 -12.22 -1.67 0.39
C GLU A 8 -11.85 -1.30 1.84
N THR A 9 -11.57 -2.30 2.67
CA THR A 9 -11.11 -2.07 4.04
C THR A 9 -9.73 -1.43 4.06
N SER A 10 -8.81 -1.91 3.22
CA SER A 10 -7.47 -1.31 3.12
C SER A 10 -7.53 0.14 2.67
N HIS A 11 -8.36 0.48 1.68
CA HIS A 11 -8.54 1.84 1.21
C HIS A 11 -9.06 2.77 2.30
N ARG A 12 -10.13 2.38 2.99
CA ARG A 12 -10.69 3.16 4.10
C ARG A 12 -9.67 3.41 5.22
N LEU A 13 -8.85 2.41 5.56
CA LEU A 13 -7.81 2.57 6.57
C LEU A 13 -6.74 3.58 6.14
N ILE A 14 -6.30 3.51 4.88
CA ILE A 14 -5.34 4.50 4.34
C ILE A 14 -5.98 5.90 4.35
N GLU A 15 -7.25 6.03 3.96
CA GLU A 15 -7.96 7.31 4.02
C GLU A 15 -8.01 7.89 5.44
N ASP A 16 -8.46 7.11 6.43
CA ASP A 16 -8.64 7.57 7.80
C ASP A 16 -7.32 7.80 8.54
N GLU A 17 -6.32 6.94 8.33
CA GLU A 17 -5.07 6.95 9.09
C GLU A 17 -3.99 7.82 8.45
N PHE A 18 -4.03 8.00 7.12
CA PHE A 18 -3.02 8.75 6.37
C PHE A 18 -3.62 10.04 5.78
N TYR A 19 -4.51 9.94 4.79
CA TYR A 19 -4.97 11.12 4.05
C TYR A 19 -5.77 12.13 4.89
N ALA A 20 -6.58 11.65 5.84
CA ALA A 20 -7.37 12.52 6.71
C ALA A 20 -6.60 13.07 7.92
N ARG A 21 -5.45 12.47 8.26
CA ARG A 21 -4.65 12.84 9.43
C ARG A 21 -3.43 13.68 9.10
N GLU A 22 -2.84 13.48 7.93
CA GLU A 22 -1.59 14.13 7.54
C GLU A 22 -1.84 15.38 6.72
N GLU A 23 -1.07 16.43 6.99
CA GLU A 23 -0.92 17.57 6.09
C GLU A 23 0.31 17.35 5.20
N PHE A 24 0.21 17.72 3.91
CA PHE A 24 1.29 17.59 2.94
C PHE A 24 1.74 18.96 2.47
N THR A 25 3.00 19.28 2.73
CA THR A 25 3.57 20.60 2.42
C THR A 25 4.20 20.67 1.04
N SER A 26 4.53 19.50 0.47
CA SER A 26 5.10 19.38 -0.87
C SER A 26 4.92 17.97 -1.43
N TYR A 27 5.20 17.81 -2.73
CA TYR A 27 5.24 16.51 -3.39
C TYR A 27 6.28 15.56 -2.77
N PHE A 28 7.45 16.08 -2.39
CA PHE A 28 8.49 15.27 -1.74
C PHE A 28 8.07 14.82 -0.34
N ASP A 29 7.51 15.74 0.45
CA ASP A 29 6.96 15.47 1.77
C ASP A 29 5.88 14.38 1.72
N PHE A 30 4.95 14.48 0.76
CA PHE A 30 3.96 13.44 0.49
C PHE A 30 4.59 12.06 0.25
N LEU A 31 5.56 11.96 -0.65
CA LEU A 31 6.22 10.68 -0.95
C LEU A 31 6.98 10.12 0.25
N CYS A 32 7.65 10.96 1.04
CA CYS A 32 8.33 10.52 2.26
C CYS A 32 7.33 9.94 3.27
N LYS A 33 6.25 10.68 3.56
CA LYS A 33 5.22 10.24 4.49
C LYS A 33 4.48 8.99 3.99
N ALA A 34 4.23 8.90 2.69
CA ALA A 34 3.60 7.73 2.08
C ALA A 34 4.48 6.48 2.21
N ALA A 35 5.79 6.60 1.99
CA ALA A 35 6.73 5.50 2.19
C ALA A 35 6.74 5.02 3.64
N GLN A 36 6.78 5.95 4.60
CA GLN A 36 6.75 5.64 6.03
C GLN A 36 5.43 4.98 6.45
N TYR A 37 4.30 5.51 6.00
CA TYR A 37 3.00 4.94 6.29
C TYR A 37 2.86 3.53 5.72
N GLN A 38 3.32 3.30 4.48
CA GLN A 38 3.28 1.98 3.85
C GLN A 38 4.17 0.96 4.59
N GLU A 39 5.37 1.36 4.99
CA GLU A 39 6.25 0.52 5.83
C GLU A 39 5.57 0.16 7.15
N TYR A 40 5.01 1.14 7.86
CA TYR A 40 4.25 0.90 9.09
C TYR A 40 3.04 -0.03 8.86
N PHE A 41 2.23 0.25 7.83
CA PHE A 41 1.03 -0.51 7.52
C PHE A 41 1.35 -1.99 7.26
N ASN A 42 2.45 -2.26 6.57
CA ASN A 42 2.83 -3.61 6.18
C ASN A 42 3.59 -4.37 7.27
N THR A 43 4.37 -3.69 8.12
CA THR A 43 5.30 -4.36 9.06
C THR A 43 4.87 -4.31 10.52
N GLN A 44 4.03 -3.35 10.90
CA GLN A 44 3.73 -3.09 12.32
C GLN A 44 2.23 -2.98 12.61
N ARG A 45 1.43 -2.53 11.64
CA ARG A 45 0.00 -2.31 11.85
C ARG A 45 -0.74 -3.63 12.03
N TYR A 46 -1.10 -3.92 13.28
CA TYR A 46 -1.80 -5.15 13.62
C TYR A 46 -3.23 -5.18 13.08
N ASN A 47 -3.57 -6.21 12.30
CA ASN A 47 -4.93 -6.47 11.85
C ASN A 47 -5.57 -7.55 12.74
N ARG A 48 -6.44 -7.15 13.66
CA ARG A 48 -7.14 -8.08 14.58
C ARG A 48 -7.94 -9.16 13.86
N TYR A 49 -8.53 -8.87 12.70
CA TYR A 49 -9.31 -9.85 11.95
C TYR A 49 -8.44 -10.91 11.28
N LYS A 50 -7.17 -10.60 11.01
CA LYS A 50 -6.19 -11.52 10.42
C LYS A 50 -5.15 -12.00 11.45
N GLU A 51 -5.30 -11.58 12.70
CA GLU A 51 -4.44 -11.92 13.84
C GLU A 51 -2.95 -11.57 13.67
N GLY A 52 -2.63 -10.55 12.86
CA GLY A 52 -1.25 -10.16 12.59
C GLY A 52 -1.14 -8.93 11.69
N SER A 53 0.08 -8.41 11.54
CA SER A 53 0.45 -7.52 10.44
C SER A 53 0.60 -8.30 9.13
N PRO A 54 0.61 -7.64 7.96
CA PRO A 54 0.95 -8.31 6.71
C PRO A 54 2.29 -9.06 6.75
N LEU A 55 3.30 -8.51 7.43
CA LEU A 55 4.58 -9.18 7.64
C LEU A 55 4.44 -10.46 8.48
N ASP A 56 3.68 -10.43 9.58
CA ASP A 56 3.46 -11.62 10.42
C ASP A 56 2.82 -12.75 9.61
N ILE A 57 1.84 -12.41 8.78
CA ILE A 57 1.15 -13.35 7.89
C ILE A 57 2.13 -13.92 6.85
N LEU A 58 2.97 -13.08 6.26
CA LEU A 58 3.94 -13.48 5.26
C LEU A 58 5.02 -14.40 5.85
N GLN A 59 5.55 -14.06 7.03
CA GLN A 59 6.55 -14.86 7.74
C GLN A 59 6.00 -16.19 8.26
N ALA A 60 4.69 -16.28 8.56
CA ALA A 60 4.05 -17.55 8.88
C ALA A 60 4.02 -18.51 7.67
N ILE A 61 4.07 -17.99 6.44
CA ILE A 61 4.09 -18.77 5.20
C ILE A 61 5.52 -19.05 4.74
N GLU A 62 6.38 -18.04 4.77
CA GLU A 62 7.80 -18.14 4.40
C GLU A 62 8.66 -17.45 5.47
N PRO A 63 9.14 -18.18 6.49
CA PRO A 63 9.86 -17.60 7.61
C PRO A 63 11.18 -16.90 7.26
N ALA A 64 11.81 -17.27 6.13
CA ALA A 64 13.09 -16.71 5.71
C ALA A 64 12.94 -15.49 4.78
N ILE A 65 11.72 -15.04 4.49
CA ILE A 65 11.49 -13.92 3.58
C ILE A 65 12.08 -12.62 4.14
N ASP A 66 12.76 -11.89 3.27
CA ASP A 66 13.22 -10.54 3.58
C ASP A 66 12.00 -9.62 3.74
N SER A 67 11.88 -8.94 4.88
CA SER A 67 10.74 -8.04 5.14
C SER A 67 10.74 -6.81 4.21
N GLY A 68 11.88 -6.46 3.62
CA GLY A 68 12.02 -5.36 2.67
C GLY A 68 11.18 -5.51 1.41
N VAL A 69 10.70 -6.72 1.09
CA VAL A 69 9.74 -6.95 -0.02
C VAL A 69 8.42 -6.20 0.16
N LEU A 70 8.06 -5.86 1.40
CA LEU A 70 6.85 -5.10 1.72
C LEU A 70 7.06 -3.58 1.71
N CYS A 71 8.32 -3.12 1.63
CA CYS A 71 8.70 -1.71 1.68
C CYS A 71 8.87 -1.11 0.27
N LEU A 72 7.83 -1.22 -0.56
CA LEU A 72 7.85 -0.65 -1.90
C LEU A 72 7.86 0.88 -1.84
N LYS A 73 8.68 1.50 -2.69
CA LYS A 73 8.70 2.96 -2.82
C LYS A 73 7.36 3.44 -3.42
N PRO A 74 6.74 4.50 -2.88
CA PRO A 74 5.55 5.07 -3.47
C PRO A 74 5.85 5.58 -4.88
N VAL A 75 4.93 5.29 -5.80
CA VAL A 75 5.04 5.66 -7.22
C VAL A 75 3.84 6.50 -7.61
N ILE A 76 4.10 7.62 -8.28
CA ILE A 76 3.04 8.43 -8.87
C ILE A 76 2.71 7.88 -10.25
N ILE A 77 1.52 7.31 -10.37
CA ILE A 77 1.06 6.61 -11.57
C ILE A 77 0.92 7.57 -12.75
N ASP A 78 0.58 8.84 -12.52
CA ASP A 78 0.46 9.86 -13.57
C ASP A 78 1.77 10.01 -14.37
N ASN A 79 2.92 9.88 -13.71
CA ASN A 79 4.22 9.93 -14.36
C ASN A 79 4.48 8.72 -15.27
N LEU A 80 3.76 7.62 -15.05
CA LEU A 80 3.86 6.39 -15.83
C LEU A 80 2.83 6.33 -16.96
N TYR A 81 1.87 7.26 -17.02
CA TYR A 81 0.77 7.22 -17.99
C TYR A 81 1.28 7.09 -19.43
N GLY A 82 2.33 7.82 -19.81
CA GLY A 82 2.90 7.76 -21.15
C GLY A 82 3.41 6.36 -21.56
N MET A 83 3.91 5.58 -20.59
CA MET A 83 4.43 4.23 -20.82
C MET A 83 3.31 3.18 -20.95
N TYR A 84 2.20 3.37 -20.23
CA TYR A 84 1.15 2.37 -20.12
C TYR A 84 -0.15 2.74 -20.83
N LYS A 85 -0.25 3.92 -21.45
CA LYS A 85 -1.49 4.39 -22.12
C LYS A 85 -2.04 3.35 -23.11
N ASP A 86 -1.18 2.67 -23.86
CA ASP A 86 -1.58 1.72 -24.89
C ASP A 86 -2.00 0.38 -24.27
N VAL A 87 -1.35 -0.02 -23.17
CA VAL A 87 -1.74 -1.18 -22.36
C VAL A 87 -3.11 -0.94 -21.72
N PHE A 88 -3.33 0.22 -21.11
CA PHE A 88 -4.62 0.56 -20.48
C PHE A 88 -5.75 0.65 -21.50
N ARG A 89 -5.50 1.20 -22.70
CA ARG A 89 -6.48 1.21 -23.79
C ARG A 89 -6.86 -0.20 -24.24
N ALA A 90 -5.90 -1.11 -24.33
CA ALA A 90 -6.16 -2.49 -24.71
C ALA A 90 -6.96 -3.27 -23.64
N LEU A 91 -6.78 -2.95 -22.34
CA LEU A 91 -7.52 -3.58 -21.24
C LEU A 91 -8.95 -3.03 -21.07
N ALA A 92 -9.24 -1.85 -21.60
CA ALA A 92 -10.55 -1.20 -21.51
C ALA A 92 -11.48 -1.51 -22.70
N ALA A 93 -11.01 -2.29 -23.69
CA ALA A 93 -11.75 -2.74 -24.86
C ALA A 93 -12.31 -4.15 -24.65
#